data_AF-X5E4T3-F1
#
_entry.id   AF-X5E4T3-F1
#
_cell.length_a   1.000
_cell.length_b   1.000
_cell.length_c   1.000
_cell.angle_alpha   90.00
_cell.angle_beta   90.00
_cell.angle_gamma   90.00
#
_symmetry.space_group_name_H-M   'P 1'
#
loop_
_entity.id
_entity.type
_entity.pdbx_description
1 polymer ?
#
loop_
_entity_poly.entity_id
_entity_poly.type
_entity_poly.pdbx_seq_one_letter_code
_entity_poly.pdbx_strand_id
1 'polypeptide(L)'
;MLVSNKISRTLEGPYRFIGFYFVFVGAISLFEQAWIIFSIHSVLGWFLLSSYSGVDIDTEKQLFRSFNMWFGIIKTGKWEPINKFIGLTLVSMNKVYSLYSRSNRNSTSGRKEFRVYFVNKKKRPALAAKTCKTNDEAQRCMDELAIWLHLPVYSTKH
;
A
#
# COMPACT_ATOMS: atom_id res chain seq x y z
N MET A 1 -21.85 0.23 -1.43
CA MET A 1 -20.92 1.37 -1.53
C MET A 1 -19.54 0.84 -1.85
N LEU A 2 -18.85 1.44 -2.83
CA LEU A 2 -17.48 1.04 -3.19
C LEU A 2 -16.48 1.95 -2.48
N VAL A 3 -15.72 1.39 -1.53
CA VAL A 3 -14.70 2.09 -0.74
C VAL A 3 -13.32 1.68 -1.27
N SER A 4 -12.56 2.65 -1.80
CA SER A 4 -11.20 2.43 -2.30
C SER A 4 -10.18 2.98 -1.30
N ASN A 5 -9.45 2.10 -0.63
CA ASN A 5 -8.40 2.45 0.32
C ASN A 5 -7.01 2.23 -0.30
N LYS A 6 -6.16 3.26 -0.27
CA LYS A 6 -4.75 3.14 -0.64
C LYS A 6 -3.95 2.61 0.55
N ILE A 7 -3.29 1.46 0.40
CA ILE A 7 -2.52 0.85 1.50
C ILE A 7 -1.10 1.39 1.52
N SER A 8 -0.42 1.27 0.39
CA SER A 8 1.00 1.54 0.25
C SER A 8 1.31 1.80 -1.22
N ARG A 9 2.47 2.37 -1.52
CA ARG A 9 2.97 2.32 -2.89
C ARG A 9 3.55 0.94 -3.16
N THR A 10 3.47 0.48 -4.40
CA THR A 10 4.01 -0.84 -4.79
C THR A 10 5.53 -0.83 -4.72
N LEU A 11 6.14 0.32 -5.05
CA LEU A 11 7.58 0.54 -5.06
C LEU A 11 7.93 1.69 -4.10
N GLU A 12 8.30 1.33 -2.87
CA GLU A 12 8.67 2.28 -1.81
C GLU A 12 10.19 2.28 -1.55
N GLY A 13 10.64 3.28 -0.79
CA GLY A 13 12.05 3.38 -0.39
C GLY A 13 12.97 3.73 -1.57
N PRO A 14 14.08 2.98 -1.79
CA PRO A 14 15.09 3.30 -2.81
C PRO A 14 14.53 3.46 -4.22
N TYR A 15 13.50 2.69 -4.58
CA TYR A 15 12.86 2.76 -5.90
C TYR A 15 12.22 4.12 -6.20
N ARG A 16 11.77 4.84 -5.16
CA ARG A 16 11.23 6.20 -5.32
C ARG A 16 12.33 7.19 -5.68
N PHE A 17 13.51 7.04 -5.08
CA PHE A 17 14.66 7.87 -5.41
C PHE A 17 15.10 7.63 -6.86
N ILE A 18 15.14 6.37 -7.28
CA ILE A 18 15.39 5.98 -8.68
C ILE A 18 14.33 6.57 -9.61
N GLY A 19 13.05 6.57 -9.24
CA GLY A 19 11.98 7.21 -10.00
C GLY A 19 12.21 8.70 -10.21
N PHE A 20 12.63 9.43 -9.17
CA PHE A 20 13.00 10.84 -9.32
C PHE A 20 14.24 11.06 -10.18
N TYR A 21 15.23 10.18 -10.10
CA TYR A 21 16.38 10.20 -10.99
C TYR A 21 15.96 10.08 -12.46
N PHE A 22 15.07 9.14 -12.79
CA PHE A 22 14.53 9.02 -14.16
C PHE A 22 13.81 10.29 -14.62
N VAL A 23 13.01 10.91 -13.76
CA VAL A 23 12.36 12.19 -14.09
C VAL A 23 13.38 13.30 -14.33
N PHE A 24 14.43 13.37 -13.52
CA PHE A 24 15.48 14.38 -13.65
C PHE A 24 16.29 14.23 -14.94
N VAL A 25 16.75 13.02 -15.25
CA VAL A 25 17.45 12.73 -16.52
C VAL A 25 16.53 12.95 -17.72
N GLY A 26 15.25 12.57 -17.60
CA GLY A 26 14.23 12.87 -18.60
C GLY A 26 14.12 14.37 -18.87
N ALA A 27 14.04 15.19 -17.82
CA ALA A 27 13.96 16.64 -17.95
C ALA A 27 15.19 17.23 -18.67
N ILE A 28 16.41 16.81 -18.33
CA ILE A 28 17.64 17.24 -19.05
C ILE A 28 17.59 16.83 -20.52
N SER A 29 17.18 15.59 -20.79
CA SER A 29 17.09 15.05 -22.16
C SER A 29 16.10 15.83 -23.04
N LEU A 30 15.07 16.43 -22.43
CA LEU A 30 14.13 17.29 -23.14
C LEU A 30 14.80 18.59 -23.62
N PHE A 31 15.66 19.20 -22.80
CA PHE A 31 16.39 20.42 -23.17
C PHE A 31 17.43 20.16 -24.28
N GLU A 32 18.09 19.01 -24.24
CA GLU A 32 19.07 18.57 -25.25
C GLU A 32 18.41 18.01 -26.54
N GLN A 33 17.08 18.04 -26.64
CA GLN A 33 16.31 17.50 -27.78
C GLN A 33 16.56 16.00 -28.04
N ALA A 34 17.01 15.26 -27.02
CA ALA A 34 17.24 13.83 -27.08
C ALA A 34 15.93 13.06 -26.87
N TRP A 35 15.03 13.12 -27.85
CA TRP A 35 13.65 12.62 -27.78
C TRP A 35 13.52 11.14 -27.38
N ILE A 36 14.44 10.28 -27.83
CA ILE A 36 14.43 8.85 -27.51
C ILE A 36 14.73 8.65 -26.02
N ILE A 37 15.78 9.31 -25.52
CA ILE A 37 16.21 9.20 -24.12
C ILE A 37 15.13 9.78 -23.21
N PHE A 38 14.58 10.95 -23.56
CA PHE A 38 13.44 11.56 -22.87
C PHE A 38 12.26 10.59 -22.75
N SER A 39 11.87 9.96 -23.86
CA SER A 39 10.70 9.08 -23.92
C SER A 39 10.87 7.87 -22.99
N ILE A 40 12.03 7.21 -23.03
CA ILE A 40 12.32 6.05 -22.17
C ILE A 40 12.31 6.45 -20.69
N HIS A 41 12.99 7.55 -20.34
CA HIS A 41 13.10 8.01 -18.95
C HIS A 41 11.76 8.49 -18.39
N SER A 42 10.94 9.17 -19.19
CA SER A 42 9.59 9.59 -18.79
C SER A 42 8.68 8.40 -18.52
N VAL A 43 8.70 7.36 -19.36
CA VAL A 43 7.88 6.15 -19.14
C VAL A 43 8.30 5.42 -17.87
N LEU A 44 9.61 5.26 -17.63
CA LEU A 44 10.13 4.60 -16.43
C LEU A 44 9.86 5.42 -15.17
N GLY A 45 10.11 6.73 -15.21
CA GLY A 45 9.82 7.65 -14.11
C GLY A 45 8.34 7.66 -13.76
N TRP A 46 7.47 7.73 -14.78
CA TRP A 46 6.03 7.62 -14.60
C TRP A 46 5.65 6.31 -13.93
N PHE A 47 6.12 5.17 -14.44
CA PHE A 47 5.82 3.85 -13.87
C PHE A 47 6.20 3.75 -12.39
N LEU A 48 7.42 4.16 -12.03
CA LEU A 48 7.93 4.05 -10.66
C LEU A 48 7.21 4.97 -9.67
N LEU A 49 6.82 6.17 -10.10
CA LEU A 49 6.21 7.17 -9.21
C LEU A 49 4.68 7.04 -9.10
N SER A 50 4.03 6.57 -10.16
CA SER A 50 2.56 6.46 -10.25
C SER A 50 2.02 5.11 -9.76
N SER A 51 2.85 4.05 -9.71
CA SER A 51 2.36 2.72 -9.31
C SER A 51 2.13 2.61 -7.80
N TYR A 52 0.95 2.14 -7.40
CA TYR A 52 0.58 1.96 -5.99
C TYR A 52 -0.34 0.76 -5.76
N SER A 53 -0.40 0.27 -4.52
CA SER A 53 -1.30 -0.81 -4.12
C SER A 53 -2.43 -0.31 -3.21
N GLY A 54 -3.57 -0.98 -3.29
CA GLY A 54 -4.76 -0.63 -2.53
C GLY A 54 -5.73 -1.79 -2.38
N VAL A 55 -6.83 -1.52 -1.70
CA VAL A 55 -7.98 -2.41 -1.57
C VAL A 55 -9.24 -1.67 -1.95
N ASP A 56 -10.01 -2.26 -2.86
CA ASP A 56 -11.39 -1.88 -3.09
C ASP A 56 -12.29 -2.82 -2.27
N ILE A 57 -13.22 -2.25 -1.51
CA ILE A 57 -14.21 -2.96 -0.71
C ILE A 57 -15.59 -2.57 -1.24
N ASP A 58 -16.36 -3.55 -1.68
CA ASP A 58 -17.76 -3.38 -2.06
C ASP A 58 -18.63 -3.86 -0.90
N THR A 59 -19.23 -2.92 -0.18
CA THR A 59 -20.07 -3.20 0.99
C THR A 59 -21.43 -3.77 0.63
N GLU A 60 -21.93 -3.53 -0.58
CA GLU A 60 -23.24 -4.04 -1.02
C GLU A 60 -23.13 -5.51 -1.43
N LYS A 61 -22.10 -5.85 -2.21
CA LYS A 61 -21.88 -7.21 -2.70
C LYS A 61 -21.05 -8.08 -1.75
N GLN A 62 -20.55 -7.49 -0.66
CA GLN A 62 -19.65 -8.15 0.28
C GLN A 62 -18.43 -8.76 -0.44
N LEU A 63 -17.85 -7.96 -1.34
CA LEU A 63 -16.67 -8.33 -2.13
C LEU A 63 -15.49 -7.46 -1.73
N PHE A 64 -14.30 -8.03 -1.77
CA PHE A 64 -13.06 -7.30 -1.61
C PHE A 64 -12.14 -7.58 -2.79
N ARG A 65 -11.28 -6.61 -3.11
CA ARG A 65 -10.24 -6.78 -4.12
C ARG A 65 -8.98 -6.05 -3.67
N SER A 66 -7.93 -6.80 -3.40
CA SER A 66 -6.58 -6.22 -3.37
C SER A 66 -6.15 -5.96 -4.82
N PHE A 67 -5.74 -4.72 -5.11
CA PHE A 67 -5.31 -4.33 -6.43
C PHE A 67 -3.93 -3.66 -6.40
N ASN A 68 -3.19 -3.88 -7.48
CA ASN A 68 -2.04 -3.07 -7.85
C ASN A 68 -2.49 -2.15 -8.99
N MET A 69 -2.29 -0.85 -8.80
CA MET A 69 -2.49 0.18 -9.81
C MET A 69 -1.18 0.38 -10.56
N TRP A 70 -1.11 -0.09 -11.80
CA TRP A 70 0.05 0.11 -12.69
C TRP A 70 -0.10 1.41 -13.46
N PHE A 71 1.00 2.16 -13.59
CA PHE A 71 1.03 3.46 -14.27
C PHE A 71 0.00 4.48 -13.72
N GLY A 72 -0.58 4.24 -12.54
CA GLY A 72 -1.69 5.04 -12.02
C GLY A 72 -3.05 4.83 -12.72
N ILE A 73 -3.13 3.97 -13.74
CA ILE A 73 -4.32 3.84 -14.62
C ILE A 73 -4.91 2.43 -14.55
N ILE A 74 -4.07 1.39 -14.64
CA ILE A 74 -4.53 0.01 -14.81
C ILE A 74 -4.59 -0.68 -13.44
N LYS A 75 -5.79 -0.91 -12.92
CA LYS A 75 -6.00 -1.72 -11.71
C LYS A 75 -5.97 -3.22 -12.06
N THR A 76 -4.99 -3.95 -11.54
CA THR A 76 -4.98 -5.42 -11.58
C THR A 76 -5.25 -5.99 -10.20
N GLY A 77 -6.30 -6.81 -10.09
CA GLY A 77 -6.68 -7.49 -8.85
C GLY A 77 -7.90 -8.37 -9.08
N LYS A 78 -8.06 -9.42 -8.26
CA LYS A 78 -9.21 -10.31 -8.32
C LYS A 78 -10.21 -9.96 -7.22
N TRP A 79 -11.49 -9.92 -7.58
CA TRP A 79 -12.57 -9.82 -6.59
C TRP A 79 -12.73 -11.17 -5.91
N GLU A 80 -12.75 -11.14 -4.59
CA GLU A 80 -12.94 -12.30 -3.73
C GLU A 80 -14.06 -12.00 -2.71
N PRO A 81 -14.84 -13.00 -2.29
CA PRO A 81 -15.91 -12.81 -1.32
C PRO A 81 -15.35 -12.62 0.10
N ILE A 82 -15.96 -11.70 0.84
CA ILE A 82 -15.56 -11.39 2.23
C ILE A 82 -15.77 -12.57 3.18
N ASN A 83 -16.71 -13.49 2.87
CA ASN A 83 -16.97 -14.73 3.61
C ASN A 83 -15.75 -15.68 3.70
N LYS A 84 -14.67 -15.40 2.97
CA LYS A 84 -13.37 -16.09 3.15
C LYS A 84 -12.71 -15.75 4.49
N PHE A 85 -13.07 -14.62 5.09
CA PHE A 85 -12.54 -14.11 6.35
C PHE A 85 -13.56 -14.26 7.48
N ILE A 86 -13.05 -14.42 8.71
CA ILE A 86 -13.88 -14.58 9.91
C ILE A 86 -14.11 -13.24 10.61
N GLY A 87 -13.24 -12.26 10.42
CA GLY A 87 -13.38 -10.96 11.08
C GLY A 87 -12.29 -9.96 10.73
N LEU A 88 -12.23 -8.90 11.51
CA LEU A 88 -11.24 -7.82 11.40
C LEU A 88 -10.33 -7.80 12.62
N THR A 89 -9.10 -7.31 12.46
CA THR A 89 -8.17 -7.13 13.57
C THR A 89 -7.26 -5.93 13.34
N LEU A 90 -6.85 -5.28 14.42
CA LEU A 90 -5.91 -4.17 14.40
C LEU A 90 -4.50 -4.70 14.72
N VAL A 91 -3.53 -4.40 13.85
CA VAL A 91 -2.13 -4.74 14.07
C VAL A 91 -1.28 -3.48 14.02
N SER A 92 -0.52 -3.23 15.07
CA SER A 92 0.54 -2.21 15.06
C SER A 92 1.80 -2.79 14.45
N MET A 93 2.34 -2.14 13.42
CA MET A 93 3.55 -2.55 12.73
C MET A 93 4.61 -1.45 12.85
N ASN A 94 5.83 -1.82 13.22
CA ASN A 94 6.97 -0.92 13.14
C ASN A 94 7.65 -1.10 11.79
N LYS A 95 7.55 -0.09 10.93
CA LYS A 95 8.25 -0.07 9.66
C LYS A 95 9.64 0.49 9.86
N VAL A 96 10.65 -0.34 9.66
CA VAL A 96 12.04 -0.02 9.92
C VAL A 96 12.82 -0.04 8.60
N TYR A 97 13.52 1.05 8.30
CA TYR A 97 14.46 1.14 7.20
C TYR A 97 15.87 1.18 7.78
N SER A 98 16.70 0.22 7.39
CA SER A 98 18.11 0.14 7.78
C SER A 98 18.99 0.38 6.57
N LEU A 99 19.93 1.32 6.70
CA LEU A 99 20.92 1.64 5.67
C LEU A 99 22.31 1.28 6.18
N TYR A 100 22.99 0.42 5.44
CA TYR A 100 24.37 0.02 5.72
C TYR A 100 25.33 0.80 4.82
N SER A 101 26.31 1.44 5.44
CA SER A 101 27.38 2.16 4.74
C SER A 101 28.55 1.23 4.38
N ARG A 102 29.44 1.70 3.50
CA ARG A 102 30.66 0.97 3.10
C ARG A 102 31.64 0.74 4.27
N SER A 103 31.59 1.55 5.32
CA SER A 103 32.35 1.36 6.56
C SER A 103 31.62 0.49 7.59
N ASN A 104 30.55 -0.19 7.18
CA ASN A 104 29.70 -1.03 8.03
C ASN A 104 28.95 -0.29 9.16
N ARG A 105 28.84 1.04 9.08
CA ARG A 105 27.97 1.82 9.96
C ARG A 105 26.51 1.66 9.52
N ASN A 106 25.63 1.34 10.46
CA ASN A 106 24.18 1.22 10.25
C ASN A 106 23.45 2.50 10.68
N SER A 107 22.52 2.97 9.85
CA SER A 107 21.54 4.00 10.22
C SER A 107 20.14 3.42 10.07
N THR A 108 19.41 3.37 11.19
CA THR A 108 18.07 2.80 11.26
C THR A 108 17.05 3.90 11.51
N SER A 109 16.03 3.99 10.67
CA SER A 109 14.88 4.87 10.87
C SER A 109 13.61 4.03 11.00
N GLY A 110 12.88 4.22 12.09
CA GLY A 110 11.65 3.49 12.38
C GLY A 110 10.43 4.40 12.41
N ARG A 111 9.32 3.96 11.82
CA ARG A 111 8.01 4.59 11.96
C ARG A 111 6.97 3.55 12.36
N LYS A 112 6.20 3.86 13.40
CA LYS A 112 5.05 3.05 13.80
C LYS A 112 3.86 3.36 12.88
N GLU A 113 3.27 2.32 12.31
CA GLU A 113 2.06 2.36 11.47
C GLU A 113 1.01 1.42 12.07
N PHE A 114 -0.28 1.78 11.94
CA PHE A 114 -1.38 0.94 12.38
C PHE A 114 -2.14 0.44 11.16
N ARG A 115 -2.41 -0.86 11.08
CA ARG A 115 -3.09 -1.46 9.93
C ARG A 115 -4.25 -2.33 10.40
N VAL A 116 -5.40 -2.14 9.77
CA VAL A 116 -6.57 -3.00 9.94
C VAL A 116 -6.43 -4.17 8.97
N TYR A 117 -6.54 -5.40 9.47
CA TYR A 117 -6.42 -6.63 8.70
C TYR A 117 -7.71 -7.45 8.72
N PHE A 118 -7.99 -8.12 7.61
CA PHE A 118 -8.92 -9.24 7.58
C PHE A 118 -8.28 -10.49 8.18
N VAL A 119 -9.05 -11.20 9.00
CA VAL A 119 -8.63 -12.41 9.71
C VAL A 119 -9.10 -13.64 8.94
N ASN A 120 -8.17 -14.51 8.57
CA ASN A 120 -8.50 -15.79 7.92
C ASN A 120 -9.08 -16.79 8.92
N LYS A 121 -9.63 -17.91 8.43
CA LYS A 121 -10.19 -18.99 9.24
C LYS A 121 -9.24 -19.58 10.28
N LYS A 122 -7.94 -19.47 10.04
CA LYS A 122 -6.87 -19.84 10.98
C LYS A 122 -6.60 -18.80 12.07
N LYS A 123 -7.47 -17.78 12.24
CA LYS A 123 -7.32 -16.66 13.19
C LYS A 123 -6.02 -15.86 13.01
N ARG A 124 -5.53 -15.76 11.78
CA ARG A 124 -4.30 -15.02 11.42
C ARG A 124 -4.63 -13.81 10.55
N PRO A 125 -3.93 -12.67 10.69
CA PRO A 125 -4.07 -11.53 9.80
C PRO A 125 -3.60 -11.94 8.39
N ALA A 126 -4.48 -11.80 7.40
CA ALA A 126 -4.22 -12.28 6.04
C ALA A 126 -4.09 -11.14 5.03
N LEU A 127 -4.96 -10.13 5.10
CA LEU A 127 -4.97 -9.04 4.14
C LEU A 127 -5.19 -7.69 4.84
N ALA A 128 -4.37 -6.69 4.54
CA ALA A 128 -4.57 -5.34 5.06
C ALA A 128 -5.77 -4.70 4.34
N ALA A 129 -6.71 -4.13 5.09
CA ALA A 129 -7.85 -3.38 4.56
C ALA A 129 -7.54 -1.88 4.44
N LYS A 130 -6.86 -1.32 5.45
CA LYS A 130 -6.49 0.10 5.50
C LYS A 130 -5.29 0.33 6.40
N THR A 131 -4.48 1.33 6.06
CA THR A 131 -3.37 1.83 6.87
C THR A 131 -3.75 3.17 7.49
N CYS A 132 -3.52 3.34 8.80
CA CYS A 132 -3.80 4.55 9.56
C CYS A 132 -2.53 5.01 10.30
N LYS A 133 -2.45 6.31 10.60
CA LYS A 133 -1.24 6.88 11.24
C LYS A 133 -1.30 6.80 12.75
N THR A 134 -2.48 6.95 13.32
CA THR A 134 -2.70 6.93 14.78
C THR A 134 -3.53 5.70 15.18
N ASN A 135 -3.40 5.31 16.45
CA ASN A 135 -4.17 4.19 16.98
C ASN A 135 -5.67 4.49 16.97
N ASP A 136 -6.06 5.69 17.41
CA ASP A 136 -7.46 6.11 17.50
C ASP A 136 -8.15 6.15 16.13
N GLU A 137 -7.45 6.63 15.09
CA GLU A 137 -7.93 6.61 13.70
C GLU A 137 -8.12 5.17 13.21
N ALA A 138 -7.19 4.29 13.57
CA ALA A 138 -7.24 2.90 13.17
C ALA A 138 -8.38 2.13 13.85
N GLN A 139 -8.63 2.41 15.14
CA GLN A 139 -9.73 1.84 15.90
C GLN A 139 -11.08 2.27 15.32
N ARG A 140 -11.28 3.59 15.12
CA ARG A 140 -12.51 4.11 14.49
C ARG A 140 -12.76 3.48 13.13
N CYS A 141 -11.73 3.39 12.29
CA CYS A 141 -11.87 2.79 10.98
C CYS A 141 -12.20 1.29 11.05
N MET A 142 -11.63 0.57 12.01
CA MET A 142 -11.94 -0.85 12.22
C MET A 142 -13.41 -1.02 12.63
N ASP A 143 -13.90 -0.18 13.53
CA ASP A 143 -15.29 -0.21 14.00
C ASP A 143 -16.27 0.12 12.86
N GLU A 144 -15.96 1.14 12.04
CA GLU A 144 -16.73 1.47 10.82
C GLU A 144 -16.79 0.28 9.84
N LEU A 145 -15.64 -0.34 9.56
CA LEU A 145 -15.57 -1.51 8.68
C LEU A 145 -16.30 -2.73 9.25
N ALA A 146 -16.24 -2.93 10.56
CA ALA A 146 -16.96 -4.01 11.24
C ALA A 146 -18.47 -3.86 11.08
N ILE A 147 -18.98 -2.63 11.22
CA ILE A 147 -20.40 -2.31 11.01
C ILE A 147 -20.80 -2.52 9.55
N TRP A 148 -20.04 -1.98 8.59
CA TRP A 148 -20.38 -2.08 7.16
C TRP A 148 -20.32 -3.51 6.62
N LEU A 149 -19.40 -4.32 7.13
CA LEU A 149 -19.17 -5.68 6.66
C LEU A 149 -19.84 -6.75 7.52
N HIS A 150 -20.50 -6.35 8.61
CA HIS A 150 -21.10 -7.25 9.60
C HIS A 150 -20.10 -8.31 10.10
N LEU A 151 -18.85 -7.89 10.30
CA LEU A 151 -17.75 -8.76 10.72
C LEU A 151 -17.38 -8.51 12.17
N PRO A 152 -17.12 -9.56 12.97
CA PRO A 152 -16.65 -9.41 14.33
C PRO A 152 -15.22 -8.86 14.39
N VAL A 153 -14.95 -8.08 15.43
CA VAL A 153 -13.61 -7.56 15.74
C VAL A 153 -12.87 -8.56 16.63
N TYR A 154 -11.65 -8.91 16.21
CA TYR A 154 -10.71 -9.72 16.97
C TYR A 154 -9.59 -8.83 17.51
N SER A 155 -9.40 -8.86 18.82
CA SER A 155 -8.17 -8.35 19.42
C SER A 155 -7.07 -9.40 19.29
N THR A 156 -5.96 -9.07 18.64
CA THR A 156 -4.74 -9.87 18.79
C THR A 156 -4.26 -9.72 20.23
N LYS A 157 -4.16 -10.83 20.98
CA LYS A 157 -3.36 -10.82 22.22
C LYS A 157 -1.90 -10.61 21.80
N HIS A 158 -1.28 -9.59 22.39
CA HIS A 158 0.15 -9.32 22.26
C HIS A 158 0.98 -10.46 22.83
#